data_AF-A0A345I239-F1
#
_entry.id   AF-A0A345I239-F1
#
_cell.length_a   1.000
_cell.length_b   1.000
_cell.length_c   1.000
_cell.angle_alpha   90.00
_cell.angle_beta   90.00
_cell.angle_gamma   90.00
#
_symmetry.space_group_name_H-M   'P 1'
#
loop_
_entity.id
_entity.type
_entity.pdbx_description
1 polymer ?
#
loop_
_entity_poly.entity_id
_entity_poly.type
_entity_poly.pdbx_seq_one_letter_code
_entity_poly.pdbx_strand_id
1 'polypeptide(L)'
;MRSSLFPAESAPKAAGRSERSRERSGRGEPAPVTAPPGGSVSSHYGRVRTTARVESITSDRKTTRGRVRRSNVVRAPRIPGYAPEIVWPSGAAAILGRSDNQAPERETVTQQRTVQADQPPHDVLVVGGSGVDTVVRVDSLPVPLADSVSVGPIREWPGHTGGNVAIGCRALGLDVKFLDYMGDDWRGEQVRERLTAGGVDFEALISPTGTRRAVNLVDRTGRRMSFHDARDPEDLRMPRAFYLPHLRRTRHVHLSLTNFARHLFDDIEALGVPVSTDLHDWDGLTDYHRDFAFRADLVFLSAAGAKERIASVMREILREGRAEAVIATAGAGGSYLMTREGGRSPRPVPATPPPGPVVDSNGAGDAYVCGFLHGRLAGRKLEECARLGALAGAHACTGEGSAALIGPDDLLVDSV
;
A
#
# COMPACT_ATOMS: atom_id res chain seq x y z
N MET A 1 17.92 4.61 75.36
CA MET A 1 16.66 5.28 75.76
C MET A 1 15.54 4.80 74.84
N ARG A 2 14.27 4.99 75.26
CA ARG A 2 13.01 4.48 74.65
C ARG A 2 12.92 4.66 73.11
N SER A 3 12.51 3.60 72.38
CA SER A 3 11.25 3.45 71.59
C SER A 3 11.14 4.36 70.34
N SER A 4 10.54 4.05 69.19
CA SER A 4 9.70 2.95 68.64
C SER A 4 9.52 3.24 67.12
N LEU A 5 9.04 2.39 66.19
CA LEU A 5 8.31 1.10 66.18
C LEU A 5 8.67 0.31 64.88
N PHE A 6 8.09 -0.88 64.71
CA PHE A 6 8.04 -1.79 63.52
C PHE A 6 6.67 -2.54 63.62
N PRO A 7 6.26 -3.52 62.77
CA PRO A 7 6.77 -4.02 61.48
C PRO A 7 5.66 -4.18 60.38
N ALA A 8 6.03 -4.85 59.27
CA ALA A 8 5.14 -5.41 58.25
C ALA A 8 4.59 -6.81 58.65
N GLU A 9 3.64 -7.37 57.87
CA GLU A 9 3.32 -8.81 57.88
C GLU A 9 2.69 -9.31 56.57
N SER A 10 2.77 -10.62 56.28
CA SER A 10 2.27 -11.24 55.04
C SER A 10 1.87 -12.72 55.19
N ALA A 11 0.76 -13.11 54.54
CA ALA A 11 0.24 -14.50 54.35
C ALA A 11 -0.23 -15.24 55.65
N PRO A 12 -0.92 -16.41 55.63
CA PRO A 12 -1.15 -17.36 54.51
C PRO A 12 -2.52 -18.12 54.41
N LYS A 13 -2.65 -18.95 53.34
CA LYS A 13 -3.37 -20.27 53.16
C LYS A 13 -4.72 -20.59 53.86
N ALA A 14 -5.69 -21.13 53.11
CA ALA A 14 -6.20 -22.55 53.19
C ALA A 14 -7.52 -22.77 52.38
N ALA A 15 -7.97 -24.03 52.24
CA ALA A 15 -9.09 -24.47 51.37
C ALA A 15 -10.24 -25.17 52.14
N GLY A 16 -11.44 -25.30 51.53
CA GLY A 16 -12.60 -26.01 52.08
C GLY A 16 -13.73 -26.27 51.05
N ARG A 17 -14.60 -27.27 51.26
CA ARG A 17 -15.55 -27.83 50.26
C ARG A 17 -17.05 -27.62 50.59
N SER A 18 -17.85 -27.55 49.51
CA SER A 18 -19.20 -28.15 49.27
C SER A 18 -20.41 -27.88 50.17
N GLU A 19 -21.57 -27.60 49.54
CA GLU A 19 -22.80 -28.41 49.71
C GLU A 19 -23.82 -28.26 48.54
N ARG A 20 -24.99 -28.94 48.60
CA ARG A 20 -25.90 -29.22 47.45
C ARG A 20 -27.38 -28.87 47.71
N SER A 21 -28.10 -28.48 46.65
CA SER A 21 -29.55 -28.73 46.40
C SER A 21 -29.87 -28.35 44.93
N ARG A 22 -30.46 -29.20 44.06
CA ARG A 22 -31.90 -29.56 43.89
C ARG A 22 -32.78 -28.30 43.78
N GLU A 23 -33.58 -28.07 42.73
CA GLU A 23 -34.63 -28.95 42.17
C GLU A 23 -34.78 -28.94 40.61
N ARG A 24 -35.93 -29.44 40.10
CA ARG A 24 -36.22 -29.87 38.71
C ARG A 24 -37.43 -29.16 38.09
N SER A 25 -37.59 -29.35 36.77
CA SER A 25 -38.79 -29.10 35.91
C SER A 25 -38.95 -27.66 35.37
N GLY A 26 -39.54 -27.42 34.19
CA GLY A 26 -40.26 -28.33 33.26
C GLY A 26 -40.03 -28.03 31.77
N ARG A 27 -40.79 -28.70 30.89
CA ARG A 27 -40.62 -28.74 29.42
C ARG A 27 -41.34 -27.59 28.69
N GLY A 28 -40.90 -27.26 27.47
CA GLY A 28 -41.73 -26.56 26.47
C GLY A 28 -40.95 -25.92 25.32
N GLU A 29 -40.84 -26.60 24.18
CA GLU A 29 -40.62 -25.93 22.88
C GLU A 29 -41.92 -25.22 22.44
N PRO A 30 -41.80 -24.18 21.59
CA PRO A 30 -42.56 -24.23 20.34
C PRO A 30 -41.70 -23.95 19.10
N ALA A 31 -42.14 -24.53 17.99
CA ALA A 31 -41.48 -24.51 16.68
C ALA A 31 -41.96 -23.29 15.81
N PRO A 32 -41.67 -23.20 14.50
CA PRO A 32 -41.18 -21.97 13.86
C PRO A 32 -42.27 -20.98 13.43
N VAL A 33 -41.90 -19.70 13.33
CA VAL A 33 -42.72 -18.66 12.71
C VAL A 33 -42.49 -18.65 11.19
N THR A 34 -43.59 -18.77 10.45
CA THR A 34 -43.66 -18.80 8.99
C THR A 34 -43.53 -17.42 8.35
N ALA A 35 -42.98 -17.38 7.13
CA ALA A 35 -42.97 -16.16 6.31
C ALA A 35 -44.35 -15.86 5.69
N PRO A 36 -44.80 -14.59 5.63
CA PRO A 36 -45.98 -14.19 4.87
C PRO A 36 -45.67 -13.98 3.37
N PRO A 37 -46.69 -13.99 2.49
CA PRO A 37 -46.51 -14.19 1.05
C PRO A 37 -46.16 -12.91 0.27
N GLY A 38 -45.70 -13.10 -0.96
CA GLY A 38 -45.39 -12.00 -1.89
C GLY A 38 -46.62 -11.16 -2.25
N GLY A 39 -46.47 -9.84 -2.13
CA GLY A 39 -47.40 -8.84 -2.64
C GLY A 39 -46.64 -7.86 -3.54
N SER A 40 -47.04 -7.77 -4.80
CA SER A 40 -46.46 -6.84 -5.77
C SER A 40 -46.83 -5.39 -5.41
N VAL A 41 -45.83 -4.53 -5.17
CA VAL A 41 -46.01 -3.08 -5.13
C VAL A 41 -45.09 -2.44 -6.16
N SER A 42 -45.69 -1.79 -7.16
CA SER A 42 -44.93 -1.09 -8.20
C SER A 42 -44.27 0.16 -7.62
N SER A 43 -42.94 0.26 -7.72
CA SER A 43 -42.26 1.53 -7.46
C SER A 43 -42.59 2.50 -8.60
N HIS A 44 -43.15 3.65 -8.24
CA HIS A 44 -43.37 4.76 -9.16
C HIS A 44 -42.02 5.36 -9.59
N TYR A 45 -41.44 4.86 -10.69
CA TYR A 45 -40.38 5.57 -11.38
C TYR A 45 -40.94 6.80 -12.08
N GLY A 46 -40.82 7.96 -11.41
CA GLY A 46 -41.05 9.26 -12.02
C GLY A 46 -40.06 9.51 -13.15
N ARG A 47 -40.48 9.26 -14.40
CA ARG A 47 -39.72 9.64 -15.60
C ARG A 47 -39.63 11.17 -15.70
N VAL A 48 -38.50 11.73 -15.27
CA VAL A 48 -38.10 13.08 -15.72
C VAL A 48 -37.74 12.99 -17.20
N ARG A 49 -38.66 13.40 -18.07
CA ARG A 49 -38.38 13.60 -19.50
C ARG A 49 -37.64 14.92 -19.69
N THR A 50 -36.31 14.89 -19.77
CA THR A 50 -35.53 15.99 -20.35
C THR A 50 -35.72 15.98 -21.87
N THR A 51 -36.64 16.79 -22.36
CA THR A 51 -36.80 17.06 -23.80
C THR A 51 -35.69 17.99 -24.29
N ALA A 52 -34.55 17.42 -24.68
CA ALA A 52 -33.53 18.15 -25.44
C ALA A 52 -34.06 18.40 -26.86
N ARG A 53 -34.48 19.65 -27.14
CA ARG A 53 -34.88 20.07 -28.48
C ARG A 53 -33.60 20.30 -29.31
N VAL A 54 -33.32 19.39 -30.24
CA VAL A 54 -32.27 19.58 -31.24
C VAL A 54 -32.85 20.44 -32.35
N GLU A 55 -32.65 21.76 -32.28
CA GLU A 55 -32.93 22.66 -33.40
C GLU A 55 -31.72 22.69 -34.33
N SER A 56 -31.88 22.08 -35.50
CA SER A 56 -30.89 22.03 -36.56
C SER A 56 -30.73 23.39 -37.24
N ILE A 57 -29.63 24.10 -36.96
CA ILE A 57 -29.27 25.30 -37.73
C ILE A 57 -28.45 24.88 -38.95
N THR A 58 -29.10 24.92 -40.11
CA THR A 58 -28.47 24.76 -41.43
C THR A 58 -27.47 25.89 -41.69
N SER A 59 -26.26 25.54 -42.12
CA SER A 59 -25.23 26.53 -42.48
C SER A 59 -25.52 27.16 -43.83
N ASP A 60 -25.74 28.48 -43.86
CA ASP A 60 -25.86 29.23 -45.09
C ASP A 60 -24.55 30.01 -45.36
N ARG A 61 -23.92 29.74 -46.52
CA ARG A 61 -22.62 30.33 -46.88
C ARG A 61 -22.83 31.73 -47.46
N LYS A 62 -22.47 32.77 -46.70
CA LYS A 62 -22.20 34.11 -47.29
C LYS A 62 -20.85 34.68 -46.88
N THR A 63 -20.08 35.00 -47.91
CA THR A 63 -18.73 35.58 -47.86
C THR A 63 -18.78 37.08 -47.58
N THR A 64 -18.05 37.55 -46.56
CA THR A 64 -17.61 38.95 -46.51
C THR A 64 -16.28 39.09 -45.75
N ARG A 65 -15.32 39.81 -46.35
CA ARG A 65 -14.02 40.13 -45.72
C ARG A 65 -14.24 41.16 -44.59
N GLY A 66 -13.76 40.88 -43.39
CA GLY A 66 -13.95 41.75 -42.21
C GLY A 66 -12.72 41.79 -41.28
N ARG A 67 -11.97 42.90 -41.39
CA ARG A 67 -10.81 43.32 -40.58
C ARG A 67 -10.87 42.91 -39.09
N VAL A 68 -9.89 42.13 -38.60
CA VAL A 68 -9.71 41.88 -37.16
C VAL A 68 -9.27 43.17 -36.45
N ARG A 69 -10.09 43.70 -35.53
CA ARG A 69 -9.67 44.69 -34.54
C ARG A 69 -9.34 43.98 -33.23
N ARG A 70 -8.18 44.29 -32.64
CA ARG A 70 -7.80 43.83 -31.30
C ARG A 70 -8.76 44.43 -30.27
N SER A 71 -9.36 43.59 -29.43
CA SER A 71 -10.12 44.00 -28.24
C SER A 71 -9.20 44.09 -27.02
N ASN A 72 -9.45 45.07 -26.15
CA ASN A 72 -8.57 45.42 -25.05
C ASN A 72 -8.67 44.43 -23.87
N VAL A 73 -7.53 44.11 -23.27
CA VAL A 73 -7.46 43.42 -21.98
C VAL A 73 -7.84 44.40 -20.87
N VAL A 74 -8.86 44.06 -20.08
CA VAL A 74 -9.21 44.80 -18.85
C VAL A 74 -8.21 44.45 -17.76
N ARG A 75 -7.50 45.44 -17.21
CA ARG A 75 -6.58 45.26 -16.08
C ARG A 75 -7.36 45.28 -14.75
N ALA A 76 -7.14 44.28 -13.91
CA ALA A 76 -7.47 44.34 -12.49
C ALA A 76 -6.43 45.18 -11.71
N PRO A 77 -6.76 45.73 -10.52
CA PRO A 77 -5.82 46.52 -9.70
C PRO A 77 -4.70 45.65 -9.10
N ARG A 78 -3.52 46.23 -8.92
CA ARG A 78 -2.38 45.58 -8.23
C ARG A 78 -2.48 45.77 -6.72
N ILE A 79 -2.34 44.68 -5.97
CA ILE A 79 -2.02 44.70 -4.53
C ILE A 79 -0.48 44.67 -4.40
N PRO A 80 0.16 45.54 -3.60
CA PRO A 80 1.62 45.51 -3.42
C PRO A 80 2.08 44.42 -2.45
N GLY A 81 3.21 43.77 -2.74
CA GLY A 81 4.02 43.09 -1.72
C GLY A 81 4.00 41.56 -1.69
N TYR A 82 4.33 40.89 -2.79
CA TYR A 82 5.10 39.63 -2.74
C TYR A 82 5.77 39.36 -4.11
N ALA A 83 7.02 38.92 -4.08
CA ALA A 83 7.74 38.35 -5.22
C ALA A 83 8.43 37.07 -4.73
N PRO A 84 8.46 36.01 -5.54
CA PRO A 84 9.72 35.75 -6.24
C PRO A 84 9.54 35.54 -7.75
N GLU A 85 10.57 35.90 -8.51
CA GLU A 85 10.67 35.56 -9.93
C GLU A 85 11.00 34.07 -10.09
N ILE A 86 10.17 33.34 -10.82
CA ILE A 86 10.56 32.06 -11.44
C ILE A 86 10.54 32.28 -12.95
N VAL A 87 11.74 32.35 -13.53
CA VAL A 87 11.95 32.53 -14.96
C VAL A 87 11.83 31.18 -15.64
N TRP A 88 10.74 30.98 -16.40
CA TRP A 88 10.55 29.80 -17.24
C TRP A 88 11.20 30.04 -18.62
N PRO A 89 12.14 29.19 -19.08
CA PRO A 89 12.65 29.27 -20.44
C PRO A 89 11.55 28.85 -21.44
N SER A 90 10.99 29.80 -22.18
CA SER A 90 10.07 29.51 -23.29
C SER A 90 10.86 29.11 -24.54
N GLY A 91 10.90 27.80 -24.82
CA GLY A 91 11.79 27.20 -25.83
C GLY A 91 11.14 26.21 -26.80
N ALA A 92 9.83 26.28 -27.04
CA ALA A 92 9.14 25.43 -28.01
C ALA A 92 9.02 26.13 -29.38
N ALA A 93 10.09 26.06 -30.19
CA ALA A 93 10.07 26.48 -31.59
C ALA A 93 9.95 25.26 -32.52
N ALA A 94 8.99 25.30 -33.43
CA ALA A 94 8.69 24.18 -34.33
C ALA A 94 9.77 23.94 -35.39
N ILE A 95 10.00 22.67 -35.74
CA ILE A 95 10.64 22.27 -36.99
C ILE A 95 9.65 21.39 -37.77
N LEU A 96 9.20 21.91 -38.91
CA LEU A 96 8.41 21.19 -39.91
C LEU A 96 9.22 21.06 -41.20
N GLY A 97 9.18 19.88 -41.82
CA GLY A 97 9.86 19.56 -43.08
C GLY A 97 11.23 18.89 -42.87
N ARG A 98 11.60 17.87 -43.65
CA ARG A 98 11.01 17.36 -44.90
C ARG A 98 10.96 15.84 -44.92
N SER A 99 10.01 15.31 -45.70
CA SER A 99 10.09 13.95 -46.22
C SER A 99 11.20 13.86 -47.26
N ASP A 100 12.07 12.86 -47.16
CA ASP A 100 12.73 12.28 -48.33
C ASP A 100 12.76 10.75 -48.19
N ASN A 101 12.60 10.08 -49.32
CA ASN A 101 12.21 8.68 -49.43
C ASN A 101 13.35 7.86 -50.04
N GLN A 102 14.00 7.00 -49.24
CA GLN A 102 14.85 5.93 -49.74
C GLN A 102 15.11 4.88 -48.66
N ALA A 103 14.78 3.63 -48.97
CA ALA A 103 15.16 2.46 -48.16
C ALA A 103 16.41 1.81 -48.77
N PRO A 104 17.39 1.40 -47.93
CA PRO A 104 18.38 0.41 -48.32
C PRO A 104 18.04 -0.99 -47.78
N GLU A 105 18.66 -1.95 -48.43
CA GLU A 105 18.33 -3.36 -48.56
C GLU A 105 18.51 -4.23 -47.30
N ARG A 106 18.05 -5.48 -47.41
CA ARG A 106 18.24 -6.54 -46.41
C ARG A 106 19.69 -7.04 -46.44
N GLU A 107 20.47 -6.78 -45.40
CA GLU A 107 21.63 -7.61 -45.08
C GLU A 107 21.33 -8.51 -43.87
N THR A 108 21.72 -9.79 -44.00
CA THR A 108 21.47 -10.82 -42.99
C THR A 108 22.78 -11.10 -42.28
N VAL A 109 22.95 -10.59 -41.04
CA VAL A 109 24.14 -10.86 -40.22
C VAL A 109 23.75 -11.34 -38.82
N THR A 110 23.71 -12.66 -38.71
CA THR A 110 24.48 -13.45 -37.74
C THR A 110 24.54 -13.00 -36.27
N GLN A 111 23.92 -13.80 -35.40
CA GLN A 111 24.27 -14.04 -33.98
C GLN A 111 24.30 -12.84 -33.02
N GLN A 112 23.13 -12.54 -32.43
CA GLN A 112 23.12 -12.08 -31.04
C GLN A 112 23.06 -13.28 -30.10
N ARG A 113 24.23 -13.70 -29.59
CA ARG A 113 24.33 -14.61 -28.43
C ARG A 113 25.11 -13.89 -27.33
N THR A 114 24.60 -14.02 -26.10
CA THR A 114 25.31 -13.73 -24.82
C THR A 114 25.82 -12.30 -24.57
N VAL A 115 24.95 -11.44 -24.00
CA VAL A 115 25.31 -10.49 -22.92
C VAL A 115 24.16 -10.39 -21.90
N GLN A 116 24.02 -11.39 -21.02
CA GLN A 116 23.15 -11.27 -19.82
C GLN A 116 23.68 -12.02 -18.58
N ALA A 117 24.71 -12.85 -18.67
CA ALA A 117 25.12 -13.73 -17.56
C ALA A 117 25.79 -13.01 -16.37
N ASP A 118 26.12 -11.72 -16.48
CA ASP A 118 27.16 -11.08 -15.64
C ASP A 118 26.66 -9.91 -14.74
N GLN A 119 25.36 -9.62 -14.72
CA GLN A 119 24.79 -8.71 -13.71
C GLN A 119 24.61 -9.45 -12.38
N PRO A 120 24.84 -8.82 -11.22
CA PRO A 120 24.59 -9.42 -9.92
C PRO A 120 23.11 -9.83 -9.75
N PRO A 121 22.80 -10.77 -8.85
CA PRO A 121 21.42 -11.11 -8.52
C PRO A 121 20.77 -10.00 -7.68
N HIS A 122 19.46 -9.80 -7.88
CA HIS A 122 18.67 -8.89 -7.04
C HIS A 122 18.40 -9.57 -5.68
N ASP A 123 18.59 -8.84 -4.59
CA ASP A 123 18.21 -9.30 -3.26
C ASP A 123 16.68 -9.34 -3.13
N VAL A 124 16.01 -8.28 -3.58
CA VAL A 124 14.55 -8.18 -3.59
C VAL A 124 14.03 -7.68 -4.94
N LEU A 125 13.12 -8.44 -5.56
CA LEU A 125 12.26 -7.94 -6.64
C LEU A 125 10.93 -7.51 -6.03
N VAL A 126 10.64 -6.22 -6.04
CA VAL A 126 9.34 -5.68 -5.61
C VAL A 126 8.47 -5.45 -6.84
N VAL A 127 7.23 -5.98 -6.82
CA VAL A 127 6.29 -5.82 -7.94
C VAL A 127 5.00 -5.15 -7.51
N GLY A 128 4.63 -4.10 -8.25
CA GLY A 128 3.42 -3.32 -8.06
C GLY A 128 3.47 -2.40 -6.86
N GLY A 129 2.36 -1.67 -6.64
CA GLY A 129 2.17 -0.89 -5.43
C GLY A 129 2.92 0.44 -5.40
N SER A 130 3.04 1.12 -6.53
CA SER A 130 3.30 2.57 -6.57
C SER A 130 2.02 3.39 -6.81
N GLY A 131 2.08 4.68 -6.48
CA GLY A 131 1.04 5.68 -6.74
C GLY A 131 1.26 6.97 -5.93
N VAL A 132 0.23 7.80 -5.80
CA VAL A 132 0.29 9.05 -5.01
C VAL A 132 -0.85 9.12 -4.00
N ASP A 133 -0.49 9.20 -2.72
CA ASP A 133 -1.42 9.43 -1.60
C ASP A 133 -1.69 10.93 -1.41
N THR A 134 -2.93 11.36 -1.60
CA THR A 134 -3.40 12.70 -1.22
C THR A 134 -3.90 12.68 0.22
N VAL A 135 -3.14 13.24 1.16
CA VAL A 135 -3.47 13.27 2.59
C VAL A 135 -4.18 14.58 2.94
N VAL A 136 -5.38 14.46 3.52
CA VAL A 136 -6.23 15.55 3.99
C VAL A 136 -6.42 15.40 5.50
N ARG A 137 -5.89 16.35 6.29
CA ARG A 137 -6.12 16.38 7.74
C ARG A 137 -7.49 17.00 8.04
N VAL A 138 -8.31 16.28 8.80
CA VAL A 138 -9.68 16.66 9.18
C VAL A 138 -9.82 16.68 10.72
N ASP A 139 -10.82 17.38 11.26
CA ASP A 139 -11.01 17.42 12.71
C ASP A 139 -11.43 16.07 13.30
N SER A 140 -12.33 15.36 12.61
CA SER A 140 -12.91 14.09 13.04
C SER A 140 -13.34 13.21 11.86
N LEU A 141 -13.48 11.91 12.12
CA LEU A 141 -14.14 10.95 11.23
C LEU A 141 -15.40 10.36 11.90
N PRO A 142 -16.55 10.29 11.22
CA PRO A 142 -16.81 10.79 9.86
C PRO A 142 -16.74 12.32 9.80
N VAL A 143 -16.35 12.85 8.63
CA VAL A 143 -16.33 14.29 8.38
C VAL A 143 -17.78 14.83 8.44
N PRO A 144 -18.07 15.93 9.15
CA PRO A 144 -19.39 16.54 9.16
C PRO A 144 -19.89 16.90 7.75
N LEU A 145 -21.17 16.64 7.48
CA LEU A 145 -21.79 16.95 6.19
C LEU A 145 -21.92 18.48 6.00
N ALA A 146 -21.26 19.01 4.98
CA ALA A 146 -21.32 20.40 4.57
C ALA A 146 -20.99 20.54 3.07
N ASP A 147 -21.43 21.62 2.41
CA ASP A 147 -21.11 21.92 1.01
C ASP A 147 -19.60 22.13 0.78
N SER A 148 -18.90 22.63 1.80
CA SER A 148 -17.44 22.74 1.83
C SER A 148 -16.93 22.65 3.26
N VAL A 149 -15.79 21.99 3.44
CA VAL A 149 -15.09 21.88 4.72
C VAL A 149 -13.71 22.50 4.55
N SER A 150 -13.41 23.54 5.32
CA SER A 150 -12.08 24.14 5.37
C SER A 150 -11.11 23.19 6.08
N VAL A 151 -9.98 22.90 5.45
CA VAL A 151 -8.92 22.03 5.97
C VAL A 151 -7.57 22.74 5.92
N GLY A 152 -6.58 22.17 6.61
CA GLY A 152 -5.19 22.60 6.48
C GLY A 152 -4.60 22.26 5.10
N PRO A 153 -3.29 22.52 4.88
CA PRO A 153 -2.62 22.16 3.63
C PRO A 153 -2.78 20.68 3.29
N ILE A 154 -3.39 20.40 2.14
CA ILE A 154 -3.44 19.06 1.56
C ILE A 154 -2.03 18.70 1.06
N ARG A 155 -1.56 17.50 1.37
CA ARG A 155 -0.24 17.00 0.96
C ARG A 155 -0.41 15.86 -0.04
N GLU A 156 0.42 15.84 -1.07
CA GLU A 156 0.59 14.65 -1.92
C GLU A 156 1.90 13.97 -1.54
N TRP A 157 1.84 12.64 -1.38
CA TRP A 157 3.00 11.80 -1.12
C TRP A 157 3.07 10.72 -2.21
N PRO A 158 3.97 10.82 -3.21
CA PRO A 158 4.28 9.68 -4.05
C PRO A 158 4.77 8.53 -3.17
N GLY A 159 4.37 7.30 -3.43
CA GLY A 159 4.54 6.18 -2.50
C GLY A 159 3.62 5.02 -2.84
N HIS A 160 2.80 4.60 -1.86
CA HIS A 160 2.17 3.28 -1.74
C HIS A 160 3.16 2.15 -1.37
N THR A 161 2.60 1.04 -0.89
CA THR A 161 3.27 -0.12 -0.24
C THR A 161 4.56 -0.56 -0.94
N GLY A 162 4.49 -0.88 -2.24
CA GLY A 162 5.63 -1.41 -2.99
C GLY A 162 6.72 -0.37 -3.24
N GLY A 163 6.33 0.87 -3.54
CA GLY A 163 7.28 1.98 -3.65
C GLY A 163 8.03 2.23 -2.33
N ASN A 164 7.30 2.22 -1.21
CA ASN A 164 7.87 2.36 0.13
C ASN A 164 8.77 1.18 0.50
N VAL A 165 8.34 -0.07 0.25
CA VAL A 165 9.16 -1.27 0.50
C VAL A 165 10.43 -1.28 -0.35
N ALA A 166 10.36 -0.86 -1.61
CA ALA A 166 11.53 -0.79 -2.48
C ALA A 166 12.57 0.22 -1.95
N ILE A 167 12.11 1.43 -1.57
CA ILE A 167 12.97 2.48 -1.01
C ILE A 167 13.54 2.07 0.36
N GLY A 168 12.74 1.47 1.24
CA GLY A 168 13.18 1.04 2.57
C GLY A 168 14.20 -0.11 2.51
N CYS A 169 13.96 -1.13 1.67
CA CYS A 169 14.95 -2.19 1.41
C CYS A 169 16.26 -1.61 0.83
N ARG A 170 16.16 -0.63 -0.07
CA ARG A 170 17.32 0.03 -0.68
C ARG A 170 18.12 0.88 0.31
N ALA A 171 17.45 1.53 1.27
CA ALA A 171 18.08 2.26 2.38
C ALA A 171 18.80 1.33 3.36
N LEU A 172 18.27 0.11 3.57
CA LEU A 172 18.93 -0.97 4.30
C LEU A 172 20.08 -1.65 3.52
N GLY A 173 20.44 -1.15 2.34
CA GLY A 173 21.61 -1.61 1.57
C GLY A 173 21.38 -2.86 0.72
N LEU A 174 20.13 -3.32 0.55
CA LEU A 174 19.80 -4.45 -0.34
C LEU A 174 19.83 -4.02 -1.82
N ASP A 175 20.17 -4.95 -2.72
CA ASP A 175 19.97 -4.76 -4.16
C ASP A 175 18.48 -4.95 -4.52
N VAL A 176 17.82 -3.87 -4.93
CA VAL A 176 16.37 -3.83 -5.15
C VAL A 176 16.05 -3.49 -6.59
N LYS A 177 15.27 -4.36 -7.24
CA LYS A 177 14.57 -4.06 -8.48
C LYS A 177 13.08 -3.82 -8.22
N PHE A 178 12.52 -2.73 -8.76
CA PHE A 178 11.10 -2.42 -8.69
C PHE A 178 10.44 -2.49 -10.08
N LEU A 179 9.33 -3.23 -10.22
CA LEU A 179 8.57 -3.35 -11.47
C LEU A 179 7.10 -2.97 -11.26
N ASP A 180 6.56 -2.07 -12.08
CA ASP A 180 5.15 -1.64 -11.97
C ASP A 180 4.56 -1.09 -13.29
N TYR A 181 3.27 -0.79 -13.27
CA TYR A 181 2.60 0.12 -14.19
C TYR A 181 2.51 1.53 -13.59
N MET A 182 2.88 2.55 -14.37
CA MET A 182 2.76 3.98 -14.00
C MET A 182 2.18 4.77 -15.16
N GLY A 183 1.39 5.80 -14.90
CA GLY A 183 0.88 6.67 -15.96
C GLY A 183 1.98 7.48 -16.65
N ASP A 184 1.71 7.87 -17.88
CA ASP A 184 2.39 9.00 -18.53
C ASP A 184 1.67 10.30 -18.11
N ASP A 185 1.77 10.62 -16.82
CA ASP A 185 1.12 11.75 -16.17
C ASP A 185 1.97 12.31 -15.01
N TRP A 186 1.64 13.53 -14.56
CA TRP A 186 2.31 14.23 -13.45
C TRP A 186 2.44 13.40 -12.16
N ARG A 187 1.51 12.48 -11.88
CA ARG A 187 1.60 11.62 -10.69
C ARG A 187 2.61 10.49 -10.91
N GLY A 188 2.72 9.99 -12.13
CA GLY A 188 3.77 9.06 -12.53
C GLY A 188 5.15 9.72 -12.50
N GLU A 189 5.27 10.98 -12.90
CA GLU A 189 6.50 11.77 -12.75
C GLU A 189 6.93 11.87 -11.27
N GLN A 190 6.03 12.29 -10.36
CA GLN A 190 6.30 12.31 -8.91
C GLN A 190 6.76 10.96 -8.35
N VAL A 191 6.18 9.84 -8.81
CA VAL A 191 6.58 8.48 -8.40
C VAL A 191 7.99 8.15 -8.89
N ARG A 192 8.29 8.43 -10.17
CA ARG A 192 9.64 8.21 -10.76
C ARG A 192 10.70 9.05 -10.07
N GLU A 193 10.38 10.31 -9.74
CA GLU A 193 11.26 11.20 -8.97
C GLU A 193 11.57 10.62 -7.58
N ARG A 194 10.56 10.17 -6.82
CA ARG A 194 10.78 9.57 -5.48
C ARG A 194 11.60 8.29 -5.54
N LEU A 195 11.34 7.40 -6.50
CA LEU A 195 12.11 6.16 -6.66
C LEU A 195 13.58 6.45 -7.04
N THR A 196 13.80 7.42 -7.93
CA THR A 196 15.14 7.89 -8.32
C THR A 196 15.89 8.49 -7.14
N ALA A 197 15.23 9.35 -6.36
CA ALA A 197 15.80 9.96 -5.15
C ALA A 197 16.10 8.92 -4.05
N GLY A 198 15.31 7.85 -3.96
CA GLY A 198 15.56 6.69 -3.10
C GLY A 198 16.65 5.73 -3.60
N GLY A 199 17.24 5.98 -4.79
CA GLY A 199 18.30 5.15 -5.35
C GLY A 199 17.88 3.73 -5.78
N VAL A 200 16.58 3.54 -6.05
CA VAL A 200 15.99 2.25 -6.46
C VAL A 200 16.21 2.04 -7.96
N ASP A 201 16.64 0.86 -8.39
CA ASP A 201 16.55 0.46 -9.81
C ASP A 201 15.09 0.07 -10.11
N PHE A 202 14.45 0.76 -11.05
CA PHE A 202 13.07 0.51 -11.41
C PHE A 202 12.83 0.50 -12.92
N GLU A 203 11.89 -0.33 -13.36
CA GLU A 203 11.35 -0.29 -14.71
C GLU A 203 9.82 -0.26 -14.63
N ALA A 204 9.20 0.63 -15.42
CA ALA A 204 7.76 0.83 -15.39
C ALA A 204 7.17 0.74 -16.81
N LEU A 205 6.08 -0.01 -16.93
CA LEU A 205 5.22 0.00 -18.11
C LEU A 205 4.23 1.16 -18.03
N ILE A 206 3.80 1.69 -19.17
CA ILE A 206 2.78 2.75 -19.18
C ILE A 206 1.42 2.14 -18.81
N SER A 207 0.83 2.64 -17.72
CA SER A 207 -0.53 2.29 -17.31
C SER A 207 -1.54 2.82 -18.34
N PRO A 208 -2.42 1.98 -18.90
CA PRO A 208 -3.43 2.41 -19.88
C PRO A 208 -4.48 3.35 -19.28
N THR A 209 -4.58 3.40 -17.94
CA THR A 209 -5.58 4.15 -17.20
C THR A 209 -4.98 5.27 -16.34
N GLY A 210 -3.66 5.49 -16.38
CA GLY A 210 -2.93 6.51 -15.62
C GLY A 210 -2.42 6.05 -14.25
N THR A 211 -1.78 6.95 -13.50
CA THR A 211 -1.11 6.60 -12.23
C THR A 211 -2.08 6.43 -11.06
N ARG A 212 -1.93 5.31 -10.35
CA ARG A 212 -2.60 4.96 -9.09
C ARG A 212 -2.55 6.08 -8.06
N ARG A 213 -3.60 6.17 -7.23
CA ARG A 213 -3.70 7.17 -6.17
C ARG A 213 -4.66 6.74 -5.06
N ALA A 214 -4.59 7.42 -3.93
CA ALA A 214 -5.64 7.39 -2.92
C ALA A 214 -5.87 8.78 -2.33
N VAL A 215 -7.04 8.99 -1.74
CA VAL A 215 -7.32 10.14 -0.88
C VAL A 215 -7.50 9.63 0.54
N ASN A 216 -6.64 10.09 1.45
CA ASN A 216 -6.59 9.65 2.83
C ASN A 216 -7.05 10.80 3.74
N LEU A 217 -8.21 10.63 4.35
CA LEU A 217 -8.70 11.50 5.41
C LEU A 217 -8.09 11.03 6.73
N VAL A 218 -7.37 11.91 7.44
CA VAL A 218 -6.74 11.59 8.73
C VAL A 218 -7.28 12.53 9.80
N ASP A 219 -7.87 11.99 10.87
CA ASP A 219 -8.39 12.80 11.97
C ASP A 219 -7.34 13.14 13.04
N ARG A 220 -7.72 14.01 13.98
CA ARG A 220 -6.86 14.46 15.09
C ARG A 220 -6.41 13.36 16.07
N THR A 221 -6.99 12.16 15.98
CA THR A 221 -6.56 10.98 16.76
C THR A 221 -5.69 10.02 15.93
N GLY A 222 -5.39 10.36 14.68
CA GLY A 222 -4.61 9.55 13.75
C GLY A 222 -5.41 8.44 13.07
N ARG A 223 -6.75 8.38 13.25
CA ARG A 223 -7.56 7.43 12.49
C ARG A 223 -7.64 7.87 11.03
N ARG A 224 -7.55 6.90 10.13
CA ARG A 224 -7.57 7.10 8.67
C ARG A 224 -8.83 6.52 8.04
N MET A 225 -9.37 7.21 7.04
CA MET A 225 -10.30 6.66 6.05
C MET A 225 -9.69 6.87 4.67
N SER A 226 -9.55 5.79 3.89
CA SER A 226 -8.85 5.78 2.60
C SER A 226 -9.80 5.52 1.44
N PHE A 227 -9.76 6.38 0.43
CA PHE A 227 -10.44 6.21 -0.86
C PHE A 227 -9.39 5.84 -1.90
N HIS A 228 -9.22 4.55 -2.20
CA HIS A 228 -8.23 4.09 -3.17
C HIS A 228 -8.79 4.07 -4.60
N ASP A 229 -8.16 4.81 -5.50
CA ASP A 229 -8.33 4.71 -6.95
C ASP A 229 -7.22 3.83 -7.53
N ALA A 230 -7.52 2.54 -7.65
CA ALA A 230 -6.59 1.52 -8.13
C ALA A 230 -6.23 1.69 -9.61
N ARG A 231 -7.12 2.28 -10.43
CA ARG A 231 -7.05 2.45 -11.90
C ARG A 231 -6.78 1.21 -12.77
N ASP A 232 -6.04 0.22 -12.30
CA ASP A 232 -5.64 -0.97 -13.05
C ASP A 232 -6.87 -1.74 -13.56
N PRO A 233 -6.98 -2.03 -14.88
CA PRO A 233 -8.00 -2.94 -15.39
C PRO A 233 -7.88 -4.34 -14.77
N GLU A 234 -9.02 -5.03 -14.59
CA GLU A 234 -9.06 -6.37 -14.00
C GLU A 234 -8.31 -7.42 -14.85
N ASP A 235 -8.28 -7.21 -16.17
CA ASP A 235 -7.57 -8.03 -17.15
C ASP A 235 -6.11 -7.57 -17.41
N LEU A 236 -5.61 -6.54 -16.71
CA LEU A 236 -4.23 -6.08 -16.84
C LEU A 236 -3.24 -7.18 -16.43
N ARG A 237 -2.27 -7.49 -17.30
CA ARG A 237 -1.21 -8.48 -17.05
C ARG A 237 0.14 -7.89 -17.41
N MET A 238 1.12 -8.00 -16.51
CA MET A 238 2.50 -7.70 -16.85
C MET A 238 3.02 -8.75 -17.86
N PRO A 239 3.68 -8.38 -18.97
CA PRO A 239 4.19 -9.35 -19.92
C PRO A 239 5.34 -10.18 -19.35
N ARG A 240 5.32 -11.50 -19.56
CA ARG A 240 6.41 -12.43 -19.18
C ARG A 240 7.80 -11.96 -19.66
N ALA A 241 7.87 -11.38 -20.87
CA ALA A 241 9.13 -10.87 -21.43
C ALA A 241 9.73 -9.70 -20.62
N PHE A 242 8.91 -8.98 -19.84
CA PHE A 242 9.33 -7.85 -19.01
C PHE A 242 9.88 -8.33 -17.66
N TYR A 243 9.15 -9.17 -16.91
CA TYR A 243 9.58 -9.56 -15.56
C TYR A 243 10.48 -10.81 -15.47
N LEU A 244 10.35 -11.79 -16.38
CA LEU A 244 11.14 -13.04 -16.28
C LEU A 244 12.67 -12.84 -16.32
N PRO A 245 13.25 -11.85 -17.03
CA PRO A 245 14.69 -11.57 -16.97
C PRO A 245 15.18 -11.20 -15.58
N HIS A 246 14.38 -10.47 -14.78
CA HIS A 246 14.70 -10.07 -13.41
C HIS A 246 14.39 -11.19 -12.42
N LEU A 247 13.21 -11.80 -12.54
CA LEU A 247 12.74 -12.85 -11.62
C LEU A 247 13.70 -14.06 -11.56
N ARG A 248 14.30 -14.45 -12.69
CA ARG A 248 15.32 -15.52 -12.76
C ARG A 248 16.63 -15.23 -12.00
N ARG A 249 16.83 -13.98 -11.56
CA ARG A 249 18.04 -13.50 -10.88
C ARG A 249 17.76 -13.04 -9.45
N THR A 250 16.57 -13.31 -8.93
CA THR A 250 16.07 -12.72 -7.69
C THR A 250 16.20 -13.71 -6.53
N ARG A 251 16.64 -13.23 -5.37
CA ARG A 251 16.71 -14.02 -4.13
C ARG A 251 15.38 -14.10 -3.38
N HIS A 252 14.58 -13.02 -3.41
CA HIS A 252 13.25 -12.94 -2.79
C HIS A 252 12.32 -11.99 -3.57
N VAL A 253 11.03 -12.31 -3.71
CA VAL A 253 10.02 -11.44 -4.34
C VAL A 253 9.10 -10.83 -3.30
N HIS A 254 8.81 -9.53 -3.38
CA HIS A 254 7.71 -8.91 -2.65
C HIS A 254 6.61 -8.48 -3.61
N LEU A 255 5.43 -9.10 -3.53
CA LEU A 255 4.26 -8.71 -4.30
C LEU A 255 3.38 -7.77 -3.48
N SER A 256 3.24 -6.53 -3.97
CA SER A 256 2.20 -5.62 -3.49
C SER A 256 0.83 -6.07 -4.00
N LEU A 257 -0.22 -5.68 -3.27
CA LEU A 257 -1.60 -6.12 -3.45
C LEU A 257 -2.33 -5.53 -4.69
N THR A 258 -1.63 -5.42 -5.82
CA THR A 258 -2.13 -4.93 -7.10
C THR A 258 -2.60 -6.09 -7.98
N ASN A 259 -3.73 -5.91 -8.69
CA ASN A 259 -4.39 -7.06 -9.32
C ASN A 259 -3.53 -7.78 -10.36
N PHE A 260 -2.75 -7.05 -11.17
CA PHE A 260 -1.88 -7.66 -12.18
C PHE A 260 -0.76 -8.52 -11.56
N ALA A 261 -0.32 -8.21 -10.33
CA ALA A 261 0.79 -8.89 -9.68
C ALA A 261 0.46 -10.35 -9.27
N ARG A 262 -0.82 -10.67 -9.00
CA ARG A 262 -1.24 -12.05 -8.68
C ARG A 262 -0.89 -13.06 -9.79
N HIS A 263 -0.79 -12.58 -11.03
CA HIS A 263 -0.51 -13.43 -12.20
C HIS A 263 0.96 -13.80 -12.36
N LEU A 264 1.86 -13.27 -11.50
CA LEU A 264 3.26 -13.68 -11.47
C LEU A 264 3.48 -14.91 -10.58
N PHE A 265 2.55 -15.26 -9.67
CA PHE A 265 2.71 -16.39 -8.75
C PHE A 265 3.05 -17.70 -9.48
N ASP A 266 2.42 -18.00 -10.61
CA ASP A 266 2.68 -19.22 -11.37
C ASP A 266 4.15 -19.35 -11.81
N ASP A 267 4.79 -18.24 -12.20
CA ASP A 267 6.21 -18.23 -12.62
C ASP A 267 7.17 -18.15 -11.43
N ILE A 268 6.78 -17.45 -10.35
CA ILE A 268 7.53 -17.39 -9.09
C ILE A 268 7.63 -18.80 -8.48
N GLU A 269 6.51 -19.50 -8.41
CA GLU A 269 6.42 -20.87 -7.91
C GLU A 269 7.18 -21.86 -8.81
N ALA A 270 7.06 -21.73 -10.14
CA ALA A 270 7.78 -22.58 -11.08
C ALA A 270 9.31 -22.39 -11.04
N LEU A 271 9.79 -21.20 -10.64
CA LEU A 271 11.22 -20.92 -10.43
C LEU A 271 11.68 -21.19 -8.99
N GLY A 272 10.76 -21.49 -8.06
CA GLY A 272 11.07 -21.76 -6.67
C GLY A 272 11.61 -20.54 -5.89
N VAL A 273 11.32 -19.32 -6.34
CA VAL A 273 11.79 -18.09 -5.67
C VAL A 273 10.87 -17.79 -4.48
N PRO A 274 11.40 -17.59 -3.26
CA PRO A 274 10.58 -17.21 -2.10
C PRO A 274 9.82 -15.90 -2.32
N VAL A 275 8.57 -15.84 -1.87
CA VAL A 275 7.70 -14.68 -2.07
C VAL A 275 7.03 -14.20 -0.78
N SER A 276 6.97 -12.88 -0.61
CA SER A 276 6.22 -12.21 0.45
C SER A 276 5.15 -11.27 -0.08
N THR A 277 4.17 -10.94 0.76
CA THR A 277 3.12 -9.96 0.47
C THR A 277 2.66 -9.28 1.76
N ASP A 278 2.15 -8.06 1.66
CA ASP A 278 1.39 -7.40 2.74
C ASP A 278 -0.09 -7.34 2.34
N LEU A 279 -0.97 -7.85 3.22
CA LEU A 279 -2.43 -7.89 3.03
C LEU A 279 -3.13 -6.67 3.65
N HIS A 280 -2.37 -5.68 4.12
CA HIS A 280 -2.87 -4.49 4.82
C HIS A 280 -3.80 -4.90 5.98
N ASP A 281 -4.98 -4.29 6.12
CA ASP A 281 -5.95 -4.58 7.17
C ASP A 281 -6.94 -5.72 6.83
N TRP A 282 -6.53 -6.69 6.00
CA TRP A 282 -7.40 -7.83 5.65
C TRP A 282 -7.92 -8.60 6.87
N ASP A 283 -9.24 -8.78 6.90
CA ASP A 283 -9.97 -9.46 7.98
C ASP A 283 -10.22 -10.95 7.69
N GLY A 284 -9.70 -11.48 6.58
CA GLY A 284 -9.95 -12.86 6.14
C GLY A 284 -11.26 -13.07 5.38
N LEU A 285 -12.09 -12.04 5.15
CA LEU A 285 -13.43 -12.21 4.56
C LEU A 285 -13.51 -11.86 3.07
N THR A 286 -12.68 -10.94 2.56
CA THR A 286 -12.75 -10.52 1.15
C THR A 286 -11.92 -11.42 0.23
N ASP A 287 -12.51 -11.85 -0.89
CA ASP A 287 -11.88 -12.80 -1.82
C ASP A 287 -10.65 -12.25 -2.56
N TYR A 288 -10.59 -10.94 -2.81
CA TYR A 288 -9.52 -10.29 -3.57
C TYR A 288 -8.10 -10.63 -3.08
N HIS A 289 -7.94 -10.77 -1.76
CA HIS A 289 -6.67 -11.02 -1.09
C HIS A 289 -6.25 -12.50 -1.11
N ARG A 290 -7.15 -13.43 -1.45
CA ARG A 290 -6.92 -14.88 -1.22
C ARG A 290 -5.71 -15.44 -1.96
N ASP A 291 -5.48 -15.04 -3.20
CA ASP A 291 -4.28 -15.47 -3.95
C ASP A 291 -3.00 -15.04 -3.23
N PHE A 292 -2.93 -13.79 -2.79
CA PHE A 292 -1.78 -13.27 -2.04
C PHE A 292 -1.62 -13.99 -0.70
N ALA A 293 -2.71 -14.11 0.06
CA ALA A 293 -2.72 -14.73 1.37
C ALA A 293 -2.29 -16.20 1.34
N PHE A 294 -2.73 -16.96 0.34
CA PHE A 294 -2.52 -18.41 0.31
C PHE A 294 -1.33 -18.85 -0.55
N ARG A 295 -0.83 -18.03 -1.47
CA ARG A 295 0.33 -18.36 -2.35
C ARG A 295 1.65 -17.73 -1.92
N ALA A 296 1.68 -16.77 -0.99
CA ALA A 296 2.93 -16.25 -0.45
C ALA A 296 3.58 -17.20 0.57
N ASP A 297 4.92 -17.20 0.65
CA ASP A 297 5.69 -17.91 1.68
C ASP A 297 5.76 -17.09 2.99
N LEU A 298 5.79 -15.75 2.89
CA LEU A 298 5.75 -14.84 4.04
C LEU A 298 4.57 -13.86 3.90
N VAL A 299 3.66 -13.87 4.86
CA VAL A 299 2.46 -13.02 4.83
C VAL A 299 2.50 -11.99 5.95
N PHE A 300 2.51 -10.72 5.59
CA PHE A 300 2.34 -9.59 6.50
C PHE A 300 0.89 -9.10 6.46
N LEU A 301 0.38 -8.64 7.60
CA LEU A 301 -0.90 -7.95 7.69
C LEU A 301 -0.96 -7.06 8.95
N SER A 302 -1.98 -6.21 9.05
CA SER A 302 -2.30 -5.43 10.24
C SER A 302 -3.36 -6.12 11.09
N ALA A 303 -3.15 -6.16 12.40
CA ALA A 303 -4.15 -6.61 13.35
C ALA A 303 -5.40 -5.70 13.42
N ALA A 304 -5.34 -4.48 12.88
CA ALA A 304 -6.38 -3.46 13.02
C ALA A 304 -7.74 -3.84 12.39
N GLY A 305 -7.71 -4.52 11.23
CA GLY A 305 -8.94 -4.96 10.54
C GLY A 305 -9.54 -6.22 11.16
N ALA A 306 -8.73 -7.26 11.35
CA ALA A 306 -9.19 -8.53 11.93
C ALA A 306 -9.54 -8.45 13.43
N LYS A 307 -8.93 -7.54 14.20
CA LYS A 307 -9.16 -7.37 15.65
C LYS A 307 -9.04 -8.70 16.39
N GLU A 308 -10.02 -9.08 17.22
CA GLU A 308 -10.08 -10.35 17.95
C GLU A 308 -9.95 -11.60 17.04
N ARG A 309 -10.27 -11.49 15.74
CA ARG A 309 -10.11 -12.59 14.79
C ARG A 309 -8.68 -12.77 14.27
N ILE A 310 -7.72 -11.89 14.59
CA ILE A 310 -6.36 -11.95 14.01
C ILE A 310 -5.70 -13.33 14.20
N ALA A 311 -5.82 -13.94 15.38
CA ALA A 311 -5.29 -15.27 15.66
C ALA A 311 -5.99 -16.41 14.90
N SER A 312 -7.23 -16.21 14.43
CA SER A 312 -7.90 -17.15 13.50
C SER A 312 -7.50 -16.91 12.05
N VAL A 313 -7.37 -15.65 11.61
CA VAL A 313 -6.94 -15.29 10.25
C VAL A 313 -5.51 -15.77 9.99
N MET A 314 -4.57 -15.52 10.90
CA MET A 314 -3.18 -16.03 10.79
C MET A 314 -3.14 -17.57 10.69
N ARG A 315 -4.01 -18.26 11.43
CA ARG A 315 -4.10 -19.73 11.42
C ARG A 315 -4.73 -20.25 10.13
N GLU A 316 -5.70 -19.55 9.57
CA GLU A 316 -6.34 -19.88 8.29
C GLU A 316 -5.34 -19.73 7.14
N ILE A 317 -4.59 -18.62 7.10
CA ILE A 317 -3.48 -18.39 6.15
C ILE A 317 -2.47 -19.54 6.18
N LEU A 318 -2.02 -19.97 7.38
CA LEU A 318 -1.11 -21.11 7.52
C LEU A 318 -1.75 -22.46 7.16
N ARG A 319 -3.06 -22.65 7.36
CA ARG A 319 -3.73 -23.93 7.12
C ARG A 319 -4.06 -24.16 5.65
N GLU A 320 -4.61 -23.15 4.99
CA GLU A 320 -5.06 -23.22 3.59
C GLU A 320 -3.95 -22.84 2.59
N GLY A 321 -3.05 -21.95 3.00
CA GLY A 321 -1.95 -21.46 2.17
C GLY A 321 -0.63 -22.18 2.39
N ARG A 322 0.39 -21.77 1.61
CA ARG A 322 1.77 -22.30 1.69
C ARG A 322 2.72 -21.59 2.67
N ALA A 323 2.32 -20.44 3.23
CA ALA A 323 3.16 -19.59 4.09
C ALA A 323 3.98 -20.37 5.16
N GLU A 324 5.28 -20.10 5.27
CA GLU A 324 6.13 -20.57 6.39
C GLU A 324 5.83 -19.76 7.67
N ALA A 325 5.52 -18.48 7.51
CA ALA A 325 5.22 -17.56 8.60
C ALA A 325 4.19 -16.49 8.21
N VAL A 326 3.39 -16.08 9.20
CA VAL A 326 2.45 -14.95 9.12
C VAL A 326 2.78 -13.98 10.25
N ILE A 327 2.84 -12.69 9.92
CA ILE A 327 3.24 -11.62 10.82
C ILE A 327 2.16 -10.53 10.86
N ALA A 328 1.48 -10.39 12.00
CA ALA A 328 0.47 -9.37 12.21
C ALA A 328 1.04 -8.18 12.99
N THR A 329 1.14 -7.01 12.36
CA THR A 329 1.59 -5.78 13.01
C THR A 329 0.47 -5.15 13.84
N ALA A 330 0.81 -4.62 15.02
CA ALA A 330 -0.14 -4.08 16.01
C ALA A 330 0.25 -2.69 16.53
N GLY A 331 1.07 -1.95 15.77
CA GLY A 331 1.54 -0.60 16.12
C GLY A 331 2.26 -0.58 17.46
N ALA A 332 1.81 0.27 18.39
CA ALA A 332 2.35 0.34 19.75
C ALA A 332 2.16 -0.96 20.57
N GLY A 333 1.29 -1.88 20.12
CA GLY A 333 1.18 -3.25 20.68
C GLY A 333 2.27 -4.21 20.20
N GLY A 334 3.16 -3.79 19.29
CA GLY A 334 4.22 -4.60 18.72
C GLY A 334 3.76 -5.36 17.48
N SER A 335 4.04 -6.65 17.44
CA SER A 335 3.56 -7.55 16.39
C SER A 335 3.35 -8.97 16.90
N TYR A 336 2.71 -9.82 16.10
CA TYR A 336 2.52 -11.23 16.40
C TYR A 336 3.10 -12.08 15.27
N LEU A 337 3.93 -13.06 15.61
CA LEU A 337 4.52 -14.02 14.69
C LEU A 337 3.86 -15.39 14.87
N MET A 338 3.37 -16.00 13.79
CA MET A 338 2.88 -17.38 13.79
C MET A 338 3.54 -18.14 12.65
N THR A 339 4.07 -19.34 12.94
CA THR A 339 4.80 -20.17 11.96
C THR A 339 4.08 -21.49 11.71
N ARG A 340 4.30 -22.10 10.55
CA ARG A 340 3.68 -23.39 10.16
C ARG A 340 4.00 -24.53 11.14
N GLU A 341 5.24 -24.59 11.61
CA GLU A 341 5.72 -25.56 12.62
C GLU A 341 5.45 -25.12 14.06
N GLY A 342 4.82 -23.95 14.24
CA GLY A 342 4.61 -23.30 15.53
C GLY A 342 3.44 -23.86 16.34
N GLY A 343 3.25 -23.28 17.53
CA GLY A 343 2.08 -23.53 18.36
C GLY A 343 0.80 -22.94 17.76
N ARG A 344 -0.37 -23.37 18.24
CA ARG A 344 -1.69 -22.92 17.75
C ARG A 344 -2.02 -21.43 18.01
N SER A 345 -1.15 -20.71 18.72
CA SER A 345 -1.34 -19.31 19.13
C SER A 345 -0.19 -18.45 18.59
N PRO A 346 -0.45 -17.24 18.07
CA PRO A 346 0.60 -16.31 17.67
C PRO A 346 1.52 -15.94 18.86
N ARG A 347 2.82 -15.87 18.60
CA ARG A 347 3.85 -15.42 19.56
C ARG A 347 3.92 -13.89 19.53
N PRO A 348 3.79 -13.18 20.66
CA PRO A 348 3.97 -11.74 20.69
C PRO A 348 5.46 -11.38 20.50
N VAL A 349 5.70 -10.34 19.72
CA VAL A 349 6.99 -9.67 19.52
C VAL A 349 6.79 -8.24 20.05
N PRO A 350 7.55 -7.83 21.09
CA PRO A 350 7.38 -6.51 21.70
C PRO A 350 7.50 -5.36 20.70
N ALA A 351 6.84 -4.23 21.00
CA ALA A 351 7.07 -2.98 20.29
C ALA A 351 8.46 -2.43 20.62
N THR A 352 9.13 -1.87 19.61
CA THR A 352 10.33 -1.05 19.80
C THR A 352 9.92 0.41 20.04
N PRO A 353 10.46 1.10 21.06
CA PRO A 353 10.26 2.54 21.22
C PRO A 353 10.83 3.30 20.00
N PRO A 354 10.10 4.25 19.40
CA PRO A 354 10.66 5.13 18.38
C PRO A 354 11.86 5.93 18.89
N PRO A 355 12.90 6.18 18.06
CA PRO A 355 14.10 6.92 18.47
C PRO A 355 13.85 8.44 18.66
N GLY A 356 12.63 8.91 18.38
CA GLY A 356 12.19 10.29 18.56
C GLY A 356 10.66 10.37 18.69
N PRO A 357 10.08 11.58 18.70
CA PRO A 357 8.63 11.75 18.74
C PRO A 357 7.94 11.05 17.57
N VAL A 358 6.77 10.44 17.81
CA VAL A 358 5.91 9.93 16.74
C VAL A 358 5.29 11.12 15.99
N VAL A 359 5.53 11.18 14.68
CA VAL A 359 5.05 12.22 13.77
C VAL A 359 3.91 11.70 12.89
N ASP A 360 4.12 10.55 12.25
CA ASP A 360 3.17 9.90 11.34
C ASP A 360 3.46 8.40 11.34
N SER A 361 2.45 7.55 11.54
CA SER A 361 2.61 6.09 11.52
C SER A 361 2.46 5.47 10.12
N ASN A 362 2.22 6.29 9.09
CA ASN A 362 2.03 5.80 7.72
C ASN A 362 3.32 5.20 7.13
N GLY A 363 3.23 3.96 6.64
CA GLY A 363 4.36 3.19 6.13
C GLY A 363 5.23 2.52 7.22
N ALA A 364 4.84 2.56 8.50
CA ALA A 364 5.49 1.77 9.54
C ALA A 364 5.37 0.25 9.27
N GLY A 365 4.30 -0.19 8.58
CA GLY A 365 4.16 -1.57 8.06
C GLY A 365 5.16 -1.86 6.94
N ASP A 366 5.25 -1.00 5.93
CA ASP A 366 6.20 -1.11 4.82
C ASP A 366 7.66 -1.19 5.34
N ALA A 367 8.01 -0.32 6.29
CA ALA A 367 9.33 -0.33 6.93
C ALA A 367 9.55 -1.61 7.76
N TYR A 368 8.51 -2.14 8.43
CA TYR A 368 8.59 -3.43 9.11
C TYR A 368 8.91 -4.56 8.13
N VAL A 369 8.26 -4.59 6.96
CA VAL A 369 8.57 -5.55 5.88
C VAL A 369 10.04 -5.42 5.46
N CYS A 370 10.55 -4.20 5.30
CA CYS A 370 11.96 -3.96 4.94
C CYS A 370 12.93 -4.55 5.97
N GLY A 371 12.75 -4.22 7.25
CA GLY A 371 13.60 -4.73 8.33
C GLY A 371 13.53 -6.26 8.48
N PHE A 372 12.35 -6.84 8.26
CA PHE A 372 12.16 -8.30 8.26
C PHE A 372 12.88 -8.96 7.09
N LEU A 373 12.73 -8.44 5.87
CA LEU A 373 13.35 -9.01 4.66
C LEU A 373 14.88 -8.89 4.71
N HIS A 374 15.41 -7.76 5.18
CA HIS A 374 16.85 -7.60 5.45
C HIS A 374 17.37 -8.69 6.42
N GLY A 375 16.67 -8.91 7.53
CA GLY A 375 17.00 -10.02 8.45
C GLY A 375 16.93 -11.40 7.80
N ARG A 376 15.88 -11.67 7.02
CA ARG A 376 15.65 -12.97 6.36
C ARG A 376 16.73 -13.28 5.31
N LEU A 377 17.15 -12.27 4.54
CA LEU A 377 18.20 -12.38 3.53
C LEU A 377 19.62 -12.46 4.13
N ALA A 378 19.80 -11.97 5.36
CA ALA A 378 20.99 -12.19 6.18
C ALA A 378 20.98 -13.53 6.95
N GLY A 379 19.98 -14.39 6.74
CA GLY A 379 19.89 -15.72 7.37
C GLY A 379 19.52 -15.71 8.86
N ARG A 380 18.94 -14.61 9.37
CA ARG A 380 18.46 -14.50 10.76
C ARG A 380 17.25 -15.40 11.02
N LYS A 381 16.98 -15.68 12.29
CA LYS A 381 15.75 -16.41 12.70
C LYS A 381 14.52 -15.53 12.55
N LEU A 382 13.34 -16.13 12.35
CA LEU A 382 12.09 -15.38 12.15
C LEU A 382 11.76 -14.41 13.30
N GLU A 383 12.05 -14.80 14.56
CA GLU A 383 11.92 -13.92 15.73
C GLU A 383 12.89 -12.72 15.71
N GLU A 384 14.09 -12.89 15.13
CA GLU A 384 15.06 -11.80 14.96
C GLU A 384 14.63 -10.87 13.81
N CYS A 385 14.18 -11.43 12.68
CA CYS A 385 13.59 -10.67 11.58
C CYS A 385 12.39 -9.81 12.05
N ALA A 386 11.53 -10.36 12.91
CA ALA A 386 10.40 -9.64 13.48
C ALA A 386 10.82 -8.46 14.40
N ARG A 387 11.95 -8.56 15.10
CA ARG A 387 12.51 -7.45 15.90
C ARG A 387 13.12 -6.36 15.01
N LEU A 388 13.85 -6.76 13.96
CA LEU A 388 14.39 -5.83 12.97
C LEU A 388 13.25 -5.07 12.25
N GLY A 389 12.16 -5.76 11.92
CA GLY A 389 10.94 -5.12 11.43
C GLY A 389 10.33 -4.16 12.44
N ALA A 390 10.24 -4.53 13.73
CA ALA A 390 9.71 -3.65 14.77
C ALA A 390 10.56 -2.37 14.95
N LEU A 391 11.89 -2.48 14.87
CA LEU A 391 12.82 -1.35 14.91
C LEU A 391 12.66 -0.43 13.68
N ALA A 392 12.62 -0.99 12.48
CA ALA A 392 12.42 -0.22 11.25
C ALA A 392 11.06 0.50 11.22
N GLY A 393 9.99 -0.18 11.64
CA GLY A 393 8.65 0.43 11.77
C GLY A 393 8.61 1.54 12.82
N ALA A 394 9.30 1.37 13.96
CA ALA A 394 9.40 2.40 15.00
C ALA A 394 10.21 3.62 14.53
N HIS A 395 11.27 3.43 13.75
CA HIS A 395 12.03 4.52 13.14
C HIS A 395 11.18 5.28 12.11
N ALA A 396 10.47 4.57 11.23
CA ALA A 396 9.59 5.18 10.21
C ALA A 396 8.51 6.09 10.83
N CYS A 397 8.06 5.80 12.06
CA CYS A 397 7.08 6.64 12.78
C CYS A 397 7.55 8.07 13.09
N THR A 398 8.83 8.38 12.91
CA THR A 398 9.44 9.68 13.28
C THR A 398 9.43 10.73 12.15
N GLY A 399 8.95 10.38 10.96
CA GLY A 399 8.85 11.31 9.81
C GLY A 399 7.51 11.21 9.07
N GLU A 400 7.07 12.32 8.45
CA GLU A 400 5.85 12.33 7.64
C GLU A 400 5.99 11.49 6.37
N GLY A 401 4.90 10.88 5.88
CA GLY A 401 4.84 10.33 4.51
C GLY A 401 5.86 9.24 4.20
N SER A 402 6.25 8.46 5.22
CA SER A 402 7.24 7.38 5.13
C SER A 402 8.63 7.88 4.67
N ALA A 403 8.99 9.11 5.03
CA ALA A 403 10.28 9.73 4.67
C ALA A 403 11.43 9.41 5.65
N ALA A 404 11.13 8.95 6.87
CA ALA A 404 12.14 8.50 7.84
C ALA A 404 12.60 7.08 7.48
N LEU A 405 13.78 6.97 6.86
CA LEU A 405 14.38 5.71 6.44
C LEU A 405 15.52 5.34 7.39
N ILE A 406 15.49 4.11 7.91
CA ILE A 406 16.54 3.56 8.76
C ILE A 406 17.68 2.98 7.90
N GLY A 407 18.94 3.24 8.29
CA GLY A 407 20.11 2.65 7.66
C GLY A 407 20.48 1.27 8.23
N PRO A 408 21.38 0.51 7.58
CA PRO A 408 21.80 -0.80 8.07
C PRO A 408 22.55 -0.72 9.41
N ASP A 409 23.32 0.34 9.64
CA ASP A 409 24.05 0.55 10.90
C ASP A 409 23.08 0.75 12.07
N ASP A 410 22.13 1.69 11.94
CA ASP A 410 21.09 1.97 12.93
C ASP A 410 20.22 0.74 13.24
N LEU A 411 19.96 -0.11 12.24
CA LEU A 411 19.20 -1.36 12.41
C LEU A 411 19.96 -2.41 13.25
N LEU A 412 21.29 -2.30 13.36
CA LEU A 412 22.14 -3.25 14.07
C LEU A 412 22.52 -2.81 15.49
N VAL A 413 22.44 -1.52 15.82
CA VAL A 413 22.85 -0.98 17.14
C VAL A 413 22.07 -1.59 18.31
N ASP A 414 20.78 -1.87 18.13
CA ASP A 414 19.92 -2.50 19.17
C ASP A 414 19.99 -4.06 19.20
N SER A 415 21.00 -4.66 18.56
CA SER A 415 21.15 -6.13 18.44
C SER A 415 22.00 -6.79 19.54
N VAL A 416 22.45 -6.02 20.55
CA VAL A 416 23.50 -6.42 21.53
C VAL A 416 22.95 -6.55 22.94
#